data_AF-A0A535LIY6-F1
#
_entry.id   AF-A0A535LIY6-F1
#
_cell.length_a   1.000
_cell.length_b   1.000
_cell.length_c   1.000
_cell.angle_alpha   90.00
_cell.angle_beta   90.00
_cell.angle_gamma   90.00
#
_symmetry.space_group_name_H-M   'P 1'
#
loop_
_entity.id
_entity.type
_entity.pdbx_description
1 polymer ?
#
loop_
_entity_poly.entity_id
_entity_poly.type
_entity_poly.pdbx_seq_one_letter_code
_entity_poly.pdbx_strand_id
1 'polypeptide(L)'
;MAKKLAEYEAKRDFKKTPEPGAKVPRKATKAPRFVVQEHHARRLHWDFRLEKDGVLVSWAVPKGVPLDPKKNHLAVHVEDHPLDYIDFAGEIPQGEYGGGTVKIWDSGTYETEKWSDREVMVVLRGKRVNGRYVLFQTDGKNWMIHRMDPPQDPEREPMASRIEPMYAKLVRKPPTPDAAWGFEFKWDGIRAQAYVEGGTVKLLSRRGETITSRYPEIHAMGRALGATEVILDGEVVALDEKGRPSFEEIQ
;
A
#
# COMPACT_ATOMS: atom_id res chain seq x y z
N MET A 1 9.79 13.77 -26.88
CA MET A 1 8.91 12.71 -26.35
C MET A 1 9.44 11.32 -26.63
N ALA A 2 9.76 10.94 -27.87
CA ALA A 2 10.33 9.61 -28.19
C ALA A 2 11.55 9.23 -27.34
N LYS A 3 12.46 10.17 -27.06
CA LYS A 3 13.63 9.92 -26.18
C LYS A 3 13.27 9.68 -24.69
N LYS A 4 12.13 10.21 -24.21
CA LYS A 4 11.70 10.06 -22.80
C LYS A 4 11.10 8.69 -22.50
N LEU A 5 10.41 8.09 -23.48
CA LEU A 5 9.75 6.78 -23.32
C LEU A 5 10.63 5.59 -23.76
N ALA A 6 11.86 5.82 -24.21
CA ALA A 6 12.73 4.76 -24.71
C ALA A 6 13.04 3.67 -23.66
N GLU A 7 13.28 4.07 -22.40
CA GLU A 7 13.49 3.09 -21.31
C GLU A 7 12.20 2.33 -20.99
N TYR A 8 11.04 2.98 -21.08
CA TYR A 8 9.75 2.33 -20.91
C TYR A 8 9.55 1.24 -21.97
N GLU A 9 9.68 1.60 -23.25
CA GLU A 9 9.52 0.66 -24.37
C GLU A 9 10.50 -0.49 -24.31
N ALA A 10 11.77 -0.24 -23.95
CA ALA A 10 12.80 -1.27 -23.86
C ALA A 10 12.51 -2.34 -22.80
N LYS A 11 11.70 -2.03 -21.78
CA LYS A 11 11.36 -2.94 -20.68
C LYS A 11 10.08 -3.76 -20.91
N ARG A 12 9.30 -3.51 -21.98
CA ARG A 12 8.00 -4.17 -22.23
C ARG A 12 8.00 -4.97 -23.51
N ASP A 13 7.33 -6.13 -23.48
CA ASP A 13 6.91 -6.85 -24.68
C ASP A 13 5.41 -6.60 -24.93
N PHE A 14 5.09 -5.62 -25.77
CA PHE A 14 3.69 -5.23 -26.08
C PHE A 14 2.88 -6.31 -26.84
N LYS A 15 3.50 -7.45 -27.19
CA LYS A 15 2.76 -8.63 -27.67
C LYS A 15 2.20 -9.46 -26.52
N LYS A 16 2.73 -9.30 -25.30
CA LYS A 16 2.38 -10.06 -24.11
C LYS A 16 1.65 -9.21 -23.08
N THR A 17 2.11 -7.98 -22.87
CA THR A 17 1.50 -7.09 -21.87
C THR A 17 0.29 -6.34 -22.46
N PRO A 18 -0.81 -6.16 -21.71
CA PRO A 18 -1.92 -5.29 -22.10
C PRO A 18 -1.62 -3.80 -21.86
N GLU A 19 -0.42 -3.46 -21.39
CA GLU A 19 -0.01 -2.08 -21.17
C GLU A 19 0.02 -1.27 -22.48
N PRO A 20 -0.34 0.03 -22.43
CA PRO A 20 -0.30 0.90 -23.61
C PRO A 20 1.14 1.17 -24.06
N GLY A 21 1.40 1.00 -25.36
CA GLY A 21 2.67 1.40 -25.97
C GLY A 21 2.91 2.92 -25.96
N ALA A 22 4.14 3.34 -26.29
CA ALA A 22 4.50 4.75 -26.38
C ALA A 22 3.85 5.42 -27.61
N LYS A 23 2.59 5.83 -27.47
CA LYS A 23 1.93 6.70 -28.45
C LYS A 23 2.13 8.17 -28.06
N VAL A 24 2.30 9.03 -29.06
CA VAL A 24 2.41 10.49 -28.87
C VAL A 24 1.04 11.04 -28.39
N PRO A 25 0.99 11.92 -27.38
CA PRO A 25 -0.26 12.42 -26.80
C PRO A 25 -1.26 13.08 -27.77
N ARG A 26 -2.55 12.88 -27.47
CA ARG A 26 -3.67 13.77 -27.84
C ARG A 26 -3.53 15.14 -27.14
N LYS A 27 -4.17 16.18 -27.71
CA LYS A 27 -4.18 17.59 -27.27
C LYS A 27 -4.10 17.79 -25.74
N ALA A 28 -3.31 18.79 -25.32
CA ALA A 28 -3.18 19.20 -23.93
C ALA A 28 -4.55 19.38 -23.23
N THR A 29 -4.70 18.74 -22.07
CA THR A 29 -5.83 18.93 -21.16
C THR A 29 -5.71 20.29 -20.46
N LYS A 30 -6.84 20.87 -20.02
CA LYS A 30 -6.87 22.20 -19.38
C LYS A 30 -6.14 22.25 -18.03
N ALA A 31 -5.99 21.12 -17.35
CA ALA A 31 -5.22 20.95 -16.11
C ALA A 31 -4.53 19.58 -16.12
N PRO A 32 -3.26 19.47 -15.70
CA PRO A 32 -2.52 18.22 -15.74
C PRO A 32 -3.09 17.23 -14.73
N ARG A 33 -3.10 15.94 -15.10
CA ARG A 33 -3.68 14.86 -14.31
C ARG A 33 -2.63 14.15 -13.46
N PHE A 34 -3.10 13.49 -12.40
CA PHE A 34 -2.30 12.52 -11.66
C PHE A 34 -3.08 11.21 -11.48
N VAL A 35 -2.34 10.13 -11.23
CA VAL A 35 -2.91 8.85 -10.81
C VAL A 35 -2.07 8.23 -9.70
N VAL A 36 -2.74 7.53 -8.79
CA VAL A 36 -2.14 6.61 -7.83
C VAL A 36 -2.65 5.22 -8.17
N GLN A 37 -1.77 4.34 -8.62
CA GLN A 37 -2.11 2.96 -8.93
C GLN A 37 -1.64 2.03 -7.81
N GLU A 38 -2.53 1.21 -7.27
CA GLU A 38 -2.17 0.13 -6.35
C GLU A 38 -1.71 -1.08 -7.16
N HIS A 39 -0.47 -1.50 -6.92
CA HIS A 39 0.21 -2.49 -7.74
C HIS A 39 0.58 -3.73 -6.92
N HIS A 40 -0.18 -4.80 -7.13
CA HIS A 40 0.01 -6.13 -6.53
C HIS A 40 1.05 -6.92 -7.32
N ALA A 41 2.28 -6.42 -7.36
CA ALA A 41 3.43 -7.13 -7.91
C ALA A 41 4.02 -8.10 -6.87
N ARG A 42 5.30 -8.48 -7.02
CA ARG A 42 6.03 -9.29 -6.01
C ARG A 42 5.96 -8.67 -4.60
N ARG A 43 5.91 -7.35 -4.52
CA ARG A 43 5.64 -6.57 -3.31
C ARG A 43 4.54 -5.58 -3.62
N LEU A 44 3.57 -5.44 -2.71
CA LEU A 44 2.57 -4.38 -2.82
C LEU A 44 3.28 -3.03 -2.75
N HIS A 45 2.92 -2.13 -3.65
CA HIS A 45 3.33 -0.74 -3.64
C HIS A 45 2.29 0.10 -4.39
N TRP A 46 2.45 1.42 -4.34
CA TRP A 46 1.64 2.35 -5.11
C TRP A 46 2.50 3.10 -6.11
N ASP A 47 2.13 3.09 -7.37
CA ASP A 47 2.76 3.93 -8.38
C ASP A 47 2.06 5.30 -8.40
N PHE A 48 2.80 6.34 -8.00
CA PHE A 48 2.37 7.73 -8.05
C PHE A 48 2.89 8.37 -9.34
N ARG A 49 2.00 8.93 -10.14
CA ARG A 49 2.35 9.46 -11.46
C ARG A 49 1.73 10.83 -11.71
N LEU A 50 2.53 11.72 -12.31
CA LEU A 50 2.16 13.09 -12.65
C LEU A 50 2.31 13.31 -14.16
N GLU A 51 1.26 13.81 -14.80
CA GLU A 51 1.29 14.23 -16.22
C GLU A 51 2.18 15.47 -16.39
N LYS A 52 3.36 15.31 -16.99
CA LYS A 52 4.29 16.41 -17.23
C LYS A 52 4.99 16.27 -18.58
N ASP A 53 4.97 17.34 -19.37
CA ASP A 53 5.66 17.45 -20.66
C ASP A 53 5.40 16.25 -21.61
N GLY A 54 4.15 15.76 -21.60
CA GLY A 54 3.66 14.70 -22.47
C GLY A 54 3.98 13.27 -22.04
N VAL A 55 4.44 13.07 -20.81
CA VAL A 55 4.66 11.76 -20.19
C VAL A 55 4.12 11.74 -18.76
N LEU A 56 4.08 10.56 -18.15
CA LEU A 56 3.79 10.37 -16.74
C LEU A 56 5.10 10.19 -15.98
N VAL A 57 5.56 11.24 -15.31
CA VAL A 57 6.71 11.15 -14.40
C VAL A 57 6.28 10.36 -13.18
N SER A 58 7.02 9.30 -12.85
CA SER A 58 6.51 8.19 -12.04
C SER A 58 7.43 7.85 -10.88
N TRP A 59 6.82 7.55 -9.73
CA TRP A 59 7.50 7.02 -8.55
C TRP A 59 6.75 5.82 -7.98
N ALA A 60 7.49 4.76 -7.64
CA ALA A 60 6.98 3.68 -6.82
C ALA A 60 7.07 4.07 -5.33
N VAL A 61 5.95 4.03 -4.63
CA VAL A 61 5.79 4.46 -3.23
C VAL A 61 5.37 3.23 -2.40
N PRO A 62 6.32 2.52 -1.75
CA PRO A 62 6.03 1.23 -1.11
C PRO A 62 4.96 1.28 -0.02
N LYS A 63 4.86 2.39 0.70
CA LYS A 63 3.86 2.61 1.77
C LYS A 63 2.68 3.50 1.35
N GLY A 64 2.52 3.76 0.06
CA GLY A 64 1.48 4.67 -0.46
C GLY A 64 1.80 6.15 -0.22
N VAL A 65 0.98 7.06 -0.75
CA VAL A 65 1.15 8.50 -0.55
C VAL A 65 0.79 8.87 0.90
N PRO A 66 1.63 9.62 1.65
CA PRO A 66 1.36 9.92 3.05
C PRO A 66 0.13 10.82 3.20
N LEU A 67 -0.71 10.51 4.19
CA LEU A 67 -1.90 11.32 4.52
C LEU A 67 -1.69 12.20 5.77
N ASP A 68 -0.57 12.00 6.46
CA ASP A 68 -0.15 12.73 7.67
C ASP A 68 1.23 13.39 7.41
N PRO A 69 1.39 14.70 7.70
CA PRO A 69 2.67 15.41 7.54
C PRO A 69 3.80 14.91 8.46
N LYS A 70 3.51 14.19 9.55
CA LYS A 70 4.53 13.71 10.49
C LYS A 70 5.38 12.57 9.95
N LYS A 71 4.96 11.91 8.86
CA LYS A 71 5.66 10.78 8.25
C LYS A 71 6.00 11.08 6.79
N ASN A 72 7.28 10.91 6.46
CA ASN A 72 7.73 10.91 5.07
C ASN A 72 7.73 9.48 4.53
N HIS A 73 7.28 9.29 3.30
CA HIS A 73 7.32 7.98 2.65
C HIS A 73 8.40 7.97 1.56
N LEU A 74 9.09 6.84 1.41
CA LEU A 74 10.03 6.63 0.30
C LEU A 74 9.25 6.63 -1.02
N ALA A 75 9.74 7.38 -2.00
CA ALA A 75 9.26 7.41 -3.37
C ALA A 75 10.43 7.10 -4.30
N VAL A 76 10.46 5.93 -4.92
CA VAL A 76 11.54 5.53 -5.84
C VAL A 76 11.16 5.96 -7.24
N HIS A 77 11.90 6.89 -7.82
CA HIS A 77 11.71 7.33 -9.21
C HIS A 77 11.93 6.14 -10.16
N VAL A 78 10.98 5.93 -11.06
CA VAL A 78 11.00 4.89 -12.09
C VAL A 78 10.94 5.53 -13.48
N GLU A 79 11.00 4.73 -14.54
CA GLU A 79 10.92 5.28 -15.89
C GLU A 79 9.59 6.04 -16.15
N ASP A 80 9.65 7.02 -17.04
CA ASP A 80 8.46 7.75 -17.51
C ASP A 80 7.49 6.80 -18.22
N HIS A 81 6.18 6.98 -18.00
CA HIS A 81 5.15 6.16 -18.66
C HIS A 81 4.39 6.97 -19.72
N PRO A 82 3.80 6.34 -20.75
CA PRO A 82 2.97 7.03 -21.72
C PRO A 82 1.70 7.59 -21.06
N LEU A 83 1.15 8.70 -21.58
CA LEU A 83 -0.03 9.33 -20.98
C LEU A 83 -1.24 8.41 -20.90
N ASP A 84 -1.44 7.54 -21.90
CA ASP A 84 -2.56 6.58 -21.91
C ASP A 84 -2.47 5.59 -20.72
N TYR A 85 -1.29 5.41 -20.12
CA TYR A 85 -1.10 4.56 -18.94
C TYR A 85 -1.83 5.10 -17.70
N ILE A 86 -2.23 6.38 -17.70
CA ILE A 86 -2.92 7.00 -16.56
C ILE A 86 -4.28 6.35 -16.27
N ASP A 87 -4.90 5.79 -17.29
CA ASP A 87 -6.21 5.14 -17.23
C ASP A 87 -6.08 3.59 -17.20
N PHE A 88 -4.86 3.06 -17.15
CA PHE A 88 -4.63 1.62 -17.12
C PHE A 88 -4.97 1.01 -15.76
N ALA A 89 -5.78 -0.04 -15.80
CA ALA A 89 -6.02 -0.99 -14.72
C ALA A 89 -6.19 -2.38 -15.34
N GLY A 90 -5.60 -3.40 -14.76
CA GLY A 90 -5.58 -4.74 -15.34
C GLY A 90 -4.53 -5.64 -14.73
N GLU A 91 -4.30 -6.79 -15.36
CA GLU A 91 -3.30 -7.77 -14.96
C GLU A 91 -2.12 -7.73 -15.94
N ILE A 92 -0.92 -7.46 -15.42
CA ILE A 92 0.32 -7.59 -16.17
C ILE A 92 0.82 -9.03 -15.99
N PRO A 93 1.01 -9.81 -17.06
CA PRO A 93 1.36 -11.23 -16.96
C PRO A 93 2.59 -11.50 -16.08
N GLN A 94 2.56 -12.61 -15.37
CA GLN A 94 3.71 -13.04 -14.58
C GLN A 94 4.93 -13.27 -15.47
N GLY A 95 6.08 -12.76 -15.04
CA GLY A 95 7.35 -12.84 -15.79
C GLY A 95 7.65 -11.59 -16.63
N GLU A 96 6.64 -10.78 -16.94
CA GLU A 96 6.84 -9.46 -17.54
C GLU A 96 7.36 -8.46 -16.49
N TYR A 97 8.01 -7.40 -16.96
CA TYR A 97 8.45 -6.32 -16.08
C TYR A 97 7.24 -5.62 -15.45
N GLY A 98 7.20 -5.58 -14.11
CA GLY A 98 6.01 -5.09 -13.41
C GLY A 98 4.85 -6.09 -13.39
N GLY A 99 5.09 -7.39 -13.59
CA GLY A 99 4.04 -8.41 -13.48
C GLY A 99 3.28 -8.35 -12.14
N GLY A 100 1.94 -8.36 -12.22
CA GLY A 100 1.04 -8.16 -11.09
C GLY A 100 -0.28 -7.50 -11.49
N THR A 101 -1.21 -7.41 -10.54
CA THR A 101 -2.48 -6.69 -10.75
C THR A 101 -2.30 -5.20 -10.46
N VAL A 102 -2.72 -4.34 -11.39
CA VAL A 102 -2.74 -2.89 -11.26
C VAL A 102 -4.18 -2.41 -11.12
N LYS A 103 -4.46 -1.63 -10.07
CA LYS A 103 -5.77 -0.99 -9.84
C LYS A 103 -5.59 0.51 -9.69
N ILE A 104 -6.51 1.31 -10.20
CA ILE A 104 -6.54 2.75 -9.91
C ILE A 104 -7.04 2.93 -8.47
N TRP A 105 -6.17 3.40 -7.57
CA TRP A 105 -6.51 3.65 -6.17
C TRP A 105 -7.07 5.05 -5.97
N ASP A 106 -6.46 6.05 -6.63
CA ASP A 106 -6.98 7.40 -6.73
C ASP A 106 -6.53 8.06 -8.04
N SER A 107 -7.25 9.09 -8.46
CA SER A 107 -6.91 9.89 -9.64
C SER A 107 -7.52 11.28 -9.54
N GLY A 108 -6.92 12.25 -10.20
CA GLY A 108 -7.46 13.60 -10.23
C GLY A 108 -6.62 14.55 -11.06
N THR A 109 -6.70 15.83 -10.72
CA THR A 109 -5.87 16.89 -11.30
C THR A 109 -4.89 17.42 -10.27
N TYR A 110 -3.84 18.08 -10.73
CA TYR A 110 -2.92 18.77 -9.84
C TYR A 110 -2.51 20.14 -10.37
N GLU A 111 -2.01 20.98 -9.47
CA GLU A 111 -1.35 22.24 -9.79
C GLU A 111 0.12 22.14 -9.42
N THR A 112 1.01 22.70 -10.25
CA THR A 112 2.45 22.72 -9.98
C THR A 112 2.82 24.00 -9.25
N GLU A 113 3.40 23.89 -8.05
CA GLU A 113 3.99 25.03 -7.33
C GLU A 113 5.49 25.15 -7.64
N LYS A 114 6.19 24.02 -7.76
CA LYS A 114 7.62 23.97 -8.10
C LYS A 114 7.95 22.68 -8.84
N TRP A 115 8.82 22.77 -9.84
CA TRP A 115 9.34 21.58 -10.52
C TRP A 115 10.80 21.77 -10.91
N SER A 116 11.65 20.90 -10.40
CA SER A 116 13.09 20.85 -10.65
C SER A 116 13.58 19.41 -10.62
N ASP A 117 14.82 19.18 -11.00
CA ASP A 117 15.41 17.83 -11.03
C ASP A 117 15.56 17.19 -9.64
N ARG A 118 15.48 17.97 -8.56
CA ARG A 118 15.65 17.50 -7.18
C ARG A 118 14.43 17.69 -6.29
N GLU A 119 13.43 18.41 -6.78
CA GLU A 119 12.27 18.78 -5.98
C GLU A 119 11.06 19.07 -6.85
N VAL A 120 9.92 18.49 -6.48
CA VAL A 120 8.61 18.65 -7.14
C VAL A 120 7.58 18.98 -6.07
N MET A 121 6.99 20.17 -6.13
CA MET A 121 5.89 20.60 -5.24
C MET A 121 4.60 20.73 -6.04
N VAL A 122 3.55 20.07 -5.58
CA VAL A 122 2.26 20.01 -6.25
C VAL A 122 1.10 20.10 -5.26
N VAL A 123 -0.01 20.71 -5.70
CA VAL A 123 -1.30 20.66 -5.01
C VAL A 123 -2.14 19.61 -5.70
N LEU A 124 -2.45 18.51 -5.00
CA LEU A 124 -3.25 17.40 -5.53
C LEU A 124 -4.75 17.62 -5.26
N ARG A 125 -5.59 17.25 -6.23
CA ARG A 125 -7.06 17.28 -6.13
C ARG A 125 -7.64 15.94 -6.60
N GLY A 126 -7.54 14.91 -5.76
CA GLY A 126 -8.16 13.60 -5.94
C GLY A 126 -9.28 13.32 -4.93
N LYS A 127 -9.79 12.08 -4.94
CA LYS A 127 -10.84 11.64 -3.99
C LYS A 127 -10.24 11.17 -2.67
N ARG A 128 -9.07 10.54 -2.70
CA ARG A 128 -8.37 10.02 -1.52
C ARG A 128 -7.15 10.84 -1.14
N VAL A 129 -6.47 11.43 -2.12
CA VAL A 129 -5.28 12.27 -1.98
C VAL A 129 -5.61 13.68 -2.41
N ASN A 130 -5.53 14.62 -1.49
CA ASN A 130 -5.74 16.04 -1.75
C ASN A 130 -4.81 16.90 -0.90
N GLY A 131 -4.52 18.13 -1.33
CA GLY A 131 -3.65 19.07 -0.62
C GLY A 131 -2.24 19.12 -1.18
N ARG A 132 -1.36 19.86 -0.50
CA ARG A 132 0.02 20.14 -0.93
C ARG A 132 0.98 19.02 -0.55
N TYR A 133 1.80 18.63 -1.53
CA TYR A 133 2.82 17.61 -1.42
C TYR A 133 4.13 18.09 -2.01
N VAL A 134 5.24 17.67 -1.40
CA VAL A 134 6.58 17.83 -1.93
C VAL A 134 7.25 16.47 -2.10
N LEU A 135 7.84 16.24 -3.26
CA LEU A 135 8.80 15.16 -3.49
C LEU A 135 10.18 15.79 -3.56
N PHE A 136 11.15 15.25 -2.83
CA PHE A 136 12.54 15.72 -2.87
C PHE A 136 13.53 14.54 -2.97
N GLN A 137 14.53 14.69 -3.82
CA GLN A 137 15.53 13.65 -4.11
C GLN A 137 16.56 13.57 -2.97
N THR A 138 16.71 12.39 -2.41
CA THR A 138 17.72 12.11 -1.38
C THR A 138 18.99 11.53 -1.99
N ASP A 139 18.86 10.53 -2.85
CA ASP A 139 20.00 9.87 -3.49
C ASP A 139 19.60 9.17 -4.80
N GLY A 140 20.17 9.60 -5.93
CA GLY A 140 19.92 9.00 -7.25
C GLY A 140 18.42 8.88 -7.56
N LYS A 141 17.91 7.65 -7.64
CA LYS A 141 16.48 7.39 -7.87
C LYS A 141 15.62 7.44 -6.61
N ASN A 142 16.21 7.56 -5.43
CA ASN A 142 15.48 7.62 -4.16
C ASN A 142 15.04 9.06 -3.88
N TRP A 143 13.74 9.21 -3.69
CA TRP A 143 13.10 10.45 -3.28
C TRP A 143 12.28 10.18 -2.01
N MET A 144 11.90 11.25 -1.33
CA MET A 144 10.89 11.20 -0.28
C MET A 144 9.69 12.01 -0.73
N ILE A 145 8.49 11.52 -0.44
CA ILE A 145 7.24 12.29 -0.56
C ILE A 145 6.78 12.70 0.85
N HIS A 146 6.39 13.96 0.98
CA HIS A 146 5.94 14.58 2.22
C HIS A 146 4.67 15.40 1.95
N ARG A 147 3.68 15.26 2.84
CA ARG A 147 2.50 16.11 2.85
C ARG A 147 2.82 17.41 3.59
N MET A 148 2.62 18.56 2.96
CA MET A 148 2.91 19.87 3.57
C MET A 148 1.71 20.43 4.35
N ASP A 149 0.49 20.08 3.94
CA ASP A 149 -0.72 20.50 4.63
C ASP A 149 -0.93 19.71 5.93
N PRO A 150 -1.77 20.22 6.85
CA PRO A 150 -2.24 19.45 8.00
C PRO A 150 -2.81 18.07 7.60
N PRO A 151 -2.89 17.12 8.53
CA PRO A 151 -3.46 15.80 8.27
C PRO A 151 -4.77 15.90 7.52
N GLN A 152 -4.96 15.05 6.51
CA GLN A 152 -6.19 15.06 5.72
C GLN A 152 -7.43 14.76 6.57
N ASP A 153 -7.24 13.93 7.60
CA ASP A 153 -8.18 13.70 8.67
C ASP A 153 -7.55 14.17 9.99
N PRO A 154 -7.94 15.35 10.51
CA PRO A 154 -7.37 15.91 11.74
C PRO A 154 -7.64 15.07 12.99
N GLU A 155 -8.73 14.31 12.99
CA GLU A 155 -9.13 13.46 14.13
C GLU A 155 -8.48 12.08 14.06
N ARG A 156 -7.76 11.77 12.98
CA ARG A 156 -7.07 10.49 12.83
C ARG A 156 -5.97 10.35 13.87
N GLU A 157 -6.14 9.37 14.75
CA GLU A 157 -5.09 8.96 15.64
C GLU A 157 -4.02 8.13 14.88
N PRO A 158 -2.73 8.31 15.21
CA PRO A 158 -1.68 7.46 14.65
C PRO A 158 -1.89 6.01 15.13
N MET A 159 -1.51 5.05 14.29
CA MET A 159 -1.49 3.65 14.72
C MET A 159 -0.66 3.50 16.00
N ALA A 160 -1.29 2.95 17.04
CA ALA A 160 -0.62 2.70 18.31
C ALA A 160 0.60 1.80 18.11
N SER A 161 1.70 2.06 18.82
CA SER A 161 2.90 1.22 18.72
C SER A 161 2.74 -0.13 19.43
N ARG A 162 1.86 -0.19 20.43
CA ARG A 162 1.54 -1.37 21.23
C ARG A 162 0.15 -1.23 21.82
N ILE A 163 -0.63 -2.30 21.77
CA ILE A 163 -1.90 -2.42 22.49
C ILE A 163 -1.71 -3.57 23.48
N GLU A 164 -1.87 -3.30 24.78
CA GLU A 164 -1.83 -4.39 25.78
C GLU A 164 -3.03 -5.33 25.56
N PRO A 165 -2.80 -6.62 25.27
CA PRO A 165 -3.90 -7.55 25.06
C PRO A 165 -4.71 -7.72 26.35
N MET A 166 -6.04 -7.66 26.23
CA MET A 166 -6.91 -8.01 27.35
C MET A 166 -6.78 -9.50 27.69
N TYR A 167 -6.53 -9.81 28.97
CA TYR A 167 -6.41 -11.19 29.43
C TYR A 167 -7.70 -11.77 29.97
N ALA A 168 -7.96 -13.03 29.63
CA ALA A 168 -9.01 -13.79 30.28
C ALA A 168 -8.71 -13.93 31.77
N LYS A 169 -9.72 -13.67 32.60
CA LYS A 169 -9.67 -13.92 34.04
C LYS A 169 -10.13 -15.35 34.30
N LEU A 170 -9.29 -16.14 34.96
CA LEU A 170 -9.67 -17.49 35.36
C LEU A 170 -10.83 -17.44 36.36
N VAL A 171 -11.96 -18.05 36.00
CA VAL A 171 -13.16 -18.15 36.82
C VAL A 171 -13.61 -19.59 36.92
N ARG A 172 -14.25 -19.97 38.03
CA ARG A 172 -14.75 -21.34 38.25
C ARG A 172 -16.07 -21.63 37.55
N LYS A 173 -16.84 -20.59 37.21
CA LYS A 173 -18.13 -20.69 36.55
C LYS A 173 -18.26 -19.56 35.52
N PRO A 174 -18.93 -19.78 34.39
CA PRO A 174 -19.27 -18.72 33.45
C PRO A 174 -19.99 -17.54 34.14
N PRO A 175 -19.78 -16.30 33.68
CA PRO A 175 -20.47 -15.14 34.20
C PRO A 175 -21.97 -15.19 33.87
N THR A 176 -22.81 -14.69 34.79
CA THR A 176 -24.27 -14.65 34.67
C THR A 176 -24.77 -13.20 34.56
N PRO A 177 -25.93 -12.94 33.91
CA PRO A 177 -26.79 -13.93 33.25
C PRO A 177 -26.21 -14.35 31.89
N ASP A 178 -26.39 -15.61 31.51
CA ASP A 178 -25.84 -16.20 30.27
C ASP A 178 -26.23 -15.40 29.02
N ALA A 179 -27.44 -14.83 28.99
CA ALA A 179 -27.93 -14.01 27.89
C ALA A 179 -27.14 -12.72 27.64
N ALA A 180 -26.29 -12.30 28.58
CA ALA A 180 -25.42 -11.13 28.42
C ALA A 180 -24.07 -11.46 27.74
N TRP A 181 -23.81 -12.73 27.41
CA TRP A 181 -22.50 -13.19 26.94
C TRP A 181 -22.59 -14.01 25.66
N GLY A 182 -21.64 -13.77 24.75
CA GLY A 182 -21.33 -14.68 23.65
C GLY A 182 -20.28 -15.71 24.10
N PHE A 183 -20.44 -16.96 23.68
CA PHE A 183 -19.48 -18.04 23.94
C PHE A 183 -18.79 -18.43 22.64
N GLU A 184 -17.46 -18.55 22.68
CA GLU A 184 -16.64 -18.97 21.55
C GLU A 184 -15.87 -20.24 21.92
N PHE A 185 -15.64 -21.11 20.92
CA PHE A 185 -14.73 -22.23 21.08
C PHE A 185 -13.31 -21.74 21.33
N LYS A 186 -12.61 -22.40 22.24
CA LYS A 186 -11.16 -22.18 22.41
C LYS A 186 -10.45 -22.83 21.24
N TRP A 187 -9.71 -22.04 20.47
CA TRP A 187 -9.07 -22.52 19.25
C TRP A 187 -7.69 -23.17 19.47
N ASP A 188 -7.13 -23.10 20.68
CA ASP A 188 -5.84 -23.71 21.03
C ASP A 188 -4.70 -23.37 20.06
N GLY A 189 -4.44 -22.08 19.88
CA GLY A 189 -3.40 -21.55 19.00
C GLY A 189 -2.47 -20.54 19.68
N ILE A 190 -1.89 -19.67 18.86
CA ILE A 190 -0.97 -18.61 19.31
C ILE A 190 -1.64 -17.26 19.12
N ARG A 191 -2.02 -16.62 20.22
CA ARG A 191 -2.54 -15.25 20.18
C ARG A 191 -1.49 -14.29 19.63
N ALA A 192 -1.87 -13.54 18.61
CA ALA A 192 -1.04 -12.55 17.95
C ALA A 192 -1.83 -11.29 17.63
N GLN A 193 -1.18 -10.13 17.74
CA GLN A 193 -1.67 -8.88 17.20
C GLN A 193 -0.99 -8.62 15.85
N ALA A 194 -1.79 -8.45 14.80
CA ALA A 194 -1.34 -8.10 13.46
C ALA A 194 -1.47 -6.60 13.22
N TYR A 195 -0.34 -5.93 13.11
CA TYR A 195 -0.22 -4.54 12.72
C TYR A 195 -0.05 -4.49 11.20
N VAL A 196 -1.03 -3.93 10.49
CA VAL A 196 -1.02 -3.85 9.05
C VAL A 196 -0.93 -2.40 8.59
N GLU A 197 0.18 -2.04 7.96
CA GLU A 197 0.43 -0.69 7.41
C GLU A 197 1.10 -0.84 6.03
N GLY A 198 0.57 -0.16 5.02
CA GLY A 198 1.14 -0.16 3.67
C GLY A 198 1.33 -1.56 3.09
N GLY A 199 0.31 -2.42 3.22
CA GLY A 199 0.34 -3.79 2.73
C GLY A 199 1.25 -4.77 3.48
N THR A 200 1.93 -4.31 4.53
CA THR A 200 2.90 -5.11 5.28
C THR A 200 2.29 -5.52 6.61
N VAL A 201 2.48 -6.77 7.01
CA VAL A 201 2.04 -7.29 8.31
C VAL A 201 3.22 -7.39 9.25
N LYS A 202 3.07 -6.87 10.47
CA LYS A 202 3.95 -7.17 11.62
C LYS A 202 3.13 -7.88 12.68
N LEU A 203 3.56 -9.08 13.06
CA LEU A 203 2.91 -9.87 14.12
C LEU A 203 3.66 -9.72 15.43
N LEU A 204 2.91 -9.39 16.49
CA LEU A 204 3.39 -9.39 17.87
C LEU A 204 2.73 -10.51 18.65
N SER A 205 3.50 -11.27 19.42
CA SER A 205 2.99 -12.26 20.36
C SER A 205 2.22 -11.58 21.50
N ARG A 206 1.48 -12.38 22.28
CA ARG A 206 0.88 -11.95 23.56
C ARG A 206 1.84 -11.15 24.47
N ARG A 207 3.14 -11.42 24.43
CA ARG A 207 4.17 -10.75 25.25
C ARG A 207 4.81 -9.54 24.57
N GLY A 208 4.42 -9.22 23.33
CA GLY A 208 4.98 -8.15 22.52
C GLY A 208 6.22 -8.55 21.71
N GLU A 209 6.55 -9.84 21.62
CA GLU A 209 7.69 -10.33 20.82
C GLU A 209 7.31 -10.33 19.34
N THR A 210 8.23 -9.94 18.46
CA THR A 210 7.96 -10.02 17.01
C THR A 210 8.03 -11.46 16.54
N ILE A 211 6.92 -11.96 15.99
CA ILE A 211 6.76 -13.35 15.51
C ILE A 211 6.40 -13.42 14.02
N THR A 212 6.53 -12.31 13.29
CA THR A 212 6.16 -12.19 11.87
C THR A 212 6.74 -13.29 10.99
N SER A 213 8.04 -13.59 11.13
CA SER A 213 8.72 -14.57 10.29
C SER A 213 8.31 -16.02 10.55
N ARG A 214 7.66 -16.29 11.69
CA ARG A 214 7.19 -17.63 12.05
C ARG A 214 5.93 -18.04 11.29
N TYR A 215 5.13 -17.07 10.82
CA TYR A 215 3.85 -17.31 10.15
C TYR A 215 3.77 -16.60 8.79
N PRO A 216 4.58 -17.00 7.80
CA PRO A 216 4.65 -16.34 6.50
C PRO A 216 3.33 -16.36 5.72
N GLU A 217 2.44 -17.32 6.00
CA GLU A 217 1.10 -17.47 5.41
C GLU A 217 0.22 -16.25 5.69
N ILE A 218 0.43 -15.61 6.85
CA ILE A 218 -0.33 -14.44 7.29
C ILE A 218 0.04 -13.18 6.48
N HIS A 219 1.18 -13.16 5.79
CA HIS A 219 1.57 -12.01 4.95
C HIS A 219 0.55 -11.70 3.84
N ALA A 220 -0.21 -12.70 3.38
CA ALA A 220 -1.26 -12.49 2.38
C ALA A 220 -2.34 -11.50 2.85
N MET A 221 -2.59 -11.43 4.16
CA MET A 221 -3.52 -10.49 4.78
C MET A 221 -3.12 -9.04 4.54
N GLY A 222 -1.83 -8.73 4.59
CA GLY A 222 -1.33 -7.38 4.31
C GLY A 222 -1.69 -6.93 2.91
N ARG A 223 -1.48 -7.80 1.90
CA ARG A 223 -1.89 -7.53 0.52
C ARG A 223 -3.40 -7.36 0.38
N ALA A 224 -4.19 -8.16 1.09
CA ALA A 224 -5.65 -8.07 1.04
C ALA A 224 -6.19 -6.76 1.64
N LEU A 225 -5.55 -6.25 2.70
CA LEU A 225 -5.92 -4.99 3.35
C LEU A 225 -5.38 -3.75 2.60
N GLY A 226 -4.33 -3.92 1.79
CA GLY A 226 -3.82 -2.86 0.92
C GLY A 226 -3.34 -1.64 1.70
N ALA A 227 -3.93 -0.47 1.40
CA ALA A 227 -3.60 0.80 2.06
C ALA A 227 -4.26 0.96 3.44
N THR A 228 -5.16 0.05 3.81
CA THR A 228 -5.92 0.15 5.07
C THR A 228 -5.01 -0.17 6.25
N GLU A 229 -4.88 0.82 7.15
CA GLU A 229 -4.15 0.70 8.40
C GLU A 229 -5.04 0.11 9.50
N VAL A 230 -4.68 -1.06 10.02
CA VAL A 230 -5.45 -1.74 11.09
C VAL A 230 -4.53 -2.48 12.06
N ILE A 231 -5.04 -2.67 13.28
CA ILE A 231 -4.50 -3.61 14.26
C ILE A 231 -5.58 -4.67 14.48
N LEU A 232 -5.24 -5.93 14.21
CA LEU A 232 -6.14 -7.06 14.41
C LEU A 232 -5.60 -7.92 15.56
N ASP A 233 -6.40 -8.17 16.60
CA ASP A 233 -6.06 -9.08 17.68
C ASP A 233 -6.81 -10.39 17.48
N GLY A 234 -6.08 -11.50 17.45
CA GLY A 234 -6.67 -12.81 17.18
C GLY A 234 -5.74 -13.96 17.50
N GLU A 235 -6.12 -15.16 17.08
CA GLU A 235 -5.39 -16.39 17.33
C GLU A 235 -4.95 -16.99 15.99
N VAL A 236 -3.65 -17.22 15.83
CA VAL A 236 -3.13 -18.01 14.72
C VAL A 236 -3.35 -19.47 15.08
N VAL A 237 -3.97 -20.22 14.18
CA VAL A 237 -4.37 -21.61 14.38
C VAL A 237 -3.89 -22.44 13.19
N ALA A 238 -3.35 -23.63 13.44
CA ALA A 238 -3.12 -24.64 12.42
C ALA A 238 -4.28 -25.65 12.48
N LEU A 239 -4.79 -26.06 11.33
CA LEU A 239 -5.85 -27.04 11.23
C LEU A 239 -5.27 -28.36 10.70
N ASP A 240 -5.65 -29.47 11.30
CA ASP A 240 -5.34 -30.82 10.81
C ASP A 240 -6.09 -31.13 9.51
N GLU A 241 -5.83 -32.29 8.91
CA GLU A 241 -6.49 -32.75 7.67
C GLU A 241 -8.03 -32.81 7.77
N LYS A 242 -8.58 -32.83 8.99
CA LYS A 242 -10.03 -32.86 9.28
C LYS A 242 -10.57 -31.47 9.63
N GLY A 243 -9.76 -30.42 9.51
CA GLY A 243 -10.13 -29.04 9.81
C GLY A 243 -10.20 -28.72 11.31
N ARG A 244 -9.61 -29.54 12.18
CA ARG A 244 -9.60 -29.33 13.63
C ARG A 244 -8.33 -28.60 14.06
N PRO A 245 -8.39 -27.69 15.04
CA PRO A 245 -7.20 -27.04 15.53
C PRO A 245 -6.18 -28.05 16.10
N SER A 246 -4.92 -27.91 15.70
CA SER A 246 -3.79 -28.70 16.20
C SER A 246 -2.68 -27.78 16.68
N PHE A 247 -2.41 -27.83 17.98
CA PHE A 247 -1.33 -27.06 18.58
C PHE A 247 0.06 -27.63 18.26
N GLU A 248 0.15 -28.89 17.84
CA GLU A 248 1.43 -29.50 17.43
C GLU A 248 1.87 -28.97 16.06
N GLU A 249 0.92 -28.81 15.13
CA GLU A 249 1.17 -28.34 13.75
C GLU A 249 1.56 -26.85 13.67
N ILE A 250 1.26 -26.06 14.71
CA ILE A 250 1.60 -24.62 14.76
C ILE A 250 2.95 -24.32 15.44
N GLN A 251 3.60 -25.33 16.05
CA GLN A 251 4.87 -25.12 16.76
C GLN A 251 6.07 -24.92 15.83
#